data_AF-A0A931CRI5-F1
#
_entry.id   AF-A0A931CRI5-F1
#
_cell.length_a   1.000
_cell.length_b   1.000
_cell.length_c   1.000
_cell.angle_alpha   90.00
_cell.angle_beta   90.00
_cell.angle_gamma   90.00
#
_symmetry.space_group_name_H-M   'P 1'
#
loop_
_entity.id
_entity.type
_entity.pdbx_description
1 polymer ?
#
loop_
_entity_poly.entity_id
_entity_poly.type
_entity_poly.pdbx_seq_one_letter_code
_entity_poly.pdbx_strand_id
1 'polypeptide(L)'
;MAHESWEERTSNHRLSKRAKFWIGILVFLITVTGFSLKDFWPNSPEVAAPSPTSTIPTPVSTGGGWGPPRATFKIDQPATYAVLNSITDNPDYGDERQFFTVRPADVTKFGPNFKTSLRVTAGDVLTFRVLYEDSAADNFEDSDPSWIQGATAVLAYDDSPLLRRVMQLSISAANSPMIWSALVLESENLFSLEYVRDSARIYNNAHGLKTAKGPYKFDFDQLRSATGLKLGYDEMNGTIRPGYQYAGYIYFDMKVVDAS
;
A
#
# COMPACT_ATOMS: atom_id res chain seq x y z
N MET A 1 -7.13 -32.74 -7.79
CA MET A 1 -6.31 -33.29 -6.70
C MET A 1 -4.91 -32.73 -6.84
N ALA A 2 -4.63 -31.63 -6.13
CA ALA A 2 -3.33 -31.01 -5.86
C ALA A 2 -3.66 -29.64 -5.19
N HIS A 3 -4.12 -29.71 -3.94
CA HIS A 3 -4.44 -28.55 -3.10
C HIS A 3 -3.69 -28.72 -1.77
N GLU A 4 -2.37 -28.54 -1.83
CA GLU A 4 -1.42 -28.44 -0.72
C GLU A 4 -0.36 -27.45 -1.22
N SER A 5 0.14 -26.43 -0.50
CA SER A 5 -0.09 -25.93 0.85
C SER A 5 0.58 -24.53 0.88
N TRP A 6 -0.18 -23.45 0.73
CA TRP A 6 0.36 -22.09 0.93
C TRP A 6 0.61 -21.79 2.43
N GLU A 7 -0.02 -22.57 3.32
CA GLU A 7 0.09 -22.45 4.78
C GLU A 7 1.38 -23.08 5.35
N GLU A 8 2.06 -23.97 4.60
CA GLU A 8 3.28 -24.65 5.09
C GLU A 8 4.56 -23.83 4.91
N ARG A 9 4.55 -22.79 4.07
CA ARG A 9 5.76 -21.98 3.82
C ARG A 9 5.94 -20.81 4.78
N THR A 10 4.87 -20.32 5.41
CA THR A 10 4.96 -19.19 6.35
C THR A 10 5.05 -19.62 7.83
N SER A 11 4.91 -20.91 8.14
CA SER A 11 4.92 -21.39 9.54
C SER A 11 6.31 -21.71 10.12
N ASN A 12 7.41 -21.53 9.37
CA ASN A 12 8.73 -22.07 9.72
C ASN A 12 9.80 -21.04 10.11
N HIS A 13 9.41 -19.92 10.75
CA HIS A 13 10.37 -19.06 11.46
C HIS A 13 10.00 -18.91 12.94
N ARG A 14 10.08 -20.02 13.69
CA ARG A 14 10.24 -19.98 15.15
C ARG A 14 11.73 -20.00 15.50
N LEU A 15 12.35 -18.81 15.60
CA LEU A 15 13.67 -18.68 16.22
C LEU A 15 13.55 -18.43 17.73
N SER A 16 14.53 -18.98 18.44
CA SER A 16 14.45 -19.50 19.80
C SER A 16 14.31 -18.46 20.91
N LYS A 17 13.54 -18.84 21.95
CA LYS A 17 13.33 -18.15 23.24
C LYS A 17 14.61 -17.97 24.08
N ARG A 18 15.60 -17.17 23.67
CA ARG A 18 16.78 -16.84 24.51
C ARG A 18 17.39 -15.48 24.16
N ALA A 19 16.69 -14.38 24.43
CA ALA A 19 17.29 -13.05 24.52
C ALA A 19 16.39 -12.09 25.33
N LYS A 20 16.21 -12.38 26.63
CA LYS A 20 15.61 -11.46 27.59
C LYS A 20 16.64 -11.16 28.67
N PHE A 21 17.48 -10.13 28.50
CA PHE A 21 18.18 -9.49 29.61
C PHE A 21 18.88 -8.18 29.17
N TRP A 22 18.57 -7.08 29.88
CA TRP A 22 19.12 -5.70 29.77
C TRP A 22 18.67 -4.93 28.50
N ILE A 23 17.96 -3.81 28.57
CA ILE A 23 18.31 -2.56 29.26
C ILE A 23 17.03 -1.91 29.83
N GLY A 24 16.92 -1.92 31.16
CA GLY A 24 16.22 -0.88 31.90
C GLY A 24 17.24 0.12 32.42
N ILE A 25 16.77 1.35 32.69
CA ILE A 25 17.49 2.53 33.21
C ILE A 25 17.84 3.57 32.14
N LEU A 26 16.83 4.37 31.73
CA LEU A 26 16.95 5.83 31.71
C LEU A 26 15.56 6.55 31.65
N VAL A 27 14.59 6.14 32.47
CA VAL A 27 13.39 6.96 32.74
C VAL A 27 13.12 6.91 34.23
N PHE A 28 14.04 7.49 35.00
CA PHE A 28 13.82 7.76 36.41
C PHE A 28 14.54 9.05 36.76
N LEU A 29 13.89 10.17 36.45
CA LEU A 29 14.04 11.50 37.07
C LEU A 29 13.28 12.50 36.20
N ILE A 30 11.97 12.65 36.43
CA ILE A 30 11.19 13.90 36.42
C ILE A 30 9.85 13.54 37.08
N THR A 31 9.82 13.53 38.41
CA THR A 31 8.56 13.57 39.18
C THR A 31 8.65 14.49 40.40
N VAL A 32 9.63 15.39 40.47
CA VAL A 32 9.67 16.40 41.55
C VAL A 32 10.14 17.74 41.00
N THR A 33 9.23 18.43 40.33
CA THR A 33 9.04 19.90 40.24
C THR A 33 8.14 20.12 39.04
N GLY A 34 7.04 20.86 39.20
CA GLY A 34 6.00 21.02 38.19
C GLY A 34 6.44 21.86 36.97
N PHE A 35 7.38 21.35 36.17
CA PHE A 35 7.78 21.91 34.89
C PHE A 35 7.12 21.13 33.76
N SER A 36 6.36 21.85 32.95
CA SER A 36 5.75 21.33 31.72
C SER A 36 6.72 21.55 30.57
N LEU A 37 6.80 20.60 29.62
CA LEU A 37 7.57 20.75 28.36
C LEU A 37 7.17 21.99 27.54
N LYS A 38 6.07 22.66 27.90
CA LYS A 38 5.57 23.90 27.27
C LYS A 38 6.40 25.14 27.62
N ASP A 39 7.19 25.10 28.69
CA ASP A 39 7.94 26.27 29.17
C ASP A 39 9.30 26.45 28.47
N PHE A 40 9.72 25.49 27.64
CA PHE A 40 11.02 25.50 26.95
C PHE A 40 10.97 25.88 25.47
N TRP A 41 9.79 26.24 24.93
CA TRP A 41 9.65 26.65 23.54
C TRP A 41 9.16 28.11 23.44
N PRO A 42 9.98 29.06 22.96
CA PRO A 42 9.47 30.41 22.70
C PRO A 42 8.39 30.32 21.62
N ASN A 43 7.25 30.97 21.86
CA ASN A 43 6.13 31.08 20.94
C ASN A 43 6.65 31.36 19.53
N SER A 44 6.68 30.32 18.69
CA SER A 44 6.96 30.47 17.28
C SER A 44 5.77 31.24 16.68
N PRO A 45 5.99 32.25 15.83
CA PRO A 45 4.89 32.97 15.20
C PRO A 45 4.01 31.94 14.51
N GLU A 46 2.71 32.00 14.79
CA GLU A 46 1.69 31.15 14.18
C GLU A 46 1.63 31.48 12.68
N VAL A 47 2.52 30.85 11.91
CA VAL A 47 2.35 30.72 10.47
C VAL A 47 1.14 29.82 10.31
N ALA A 48 0.01 30.41 9.94
CA ALA A 48 -1.18 29.66 9.56
C ALA A 48 -0.75 28.52 8.63
N ALA A 49 -0.93 27.27 9.08
CA ALA A 49 -0.70 26.12 8.24
C ALA A 49 -1.54 26.29 6.96
N PRO A 50 -0.96 26.12 5.76
CA PRO A 50 -1.75 26.22 4.54
C PRO A 50 -2.91 25.24 4.64
N SER A 51 -4.14 25.73 4.44
CA SER A 51 -5.33 24.90 4.35
C SER A 51 -5.06 23.74 3.38
N PRO A 52 -5.30 22.47 3.75
CA PRO A 52 -5.07 21.36 2.84
C PRO A 52 -6.03 21.51 1.66
N THR A 53 -5.48 21.92 0.52
CA THR A 53 -6.23 21.92 -0.73
C THR A 53 -6.52 20.46 -1.04
N SER A 54 -7.79 20.06 -0.95
CA SER A 54 -8.28 18.68 -1.15
C SER A 54 -8.28 18.33 -2.63
N THR A 55 -7.12 18.39 -3.27
CA THR A 55 -6.93 18.01 -4.67
C THR A 55 -6.25 16.66 -4.73
N ILE A 56 -6.83 15.75 -5.51
CA ILE A 56 -6.21 14.48 -5.88
C ILE A 56 -4.84 14.80 -6.53
N PRO A 57 -3.75 14.11 -6.14
CA PRO A 57 -2.45 14.32 -6.76
C PRO A 57 -2.54 14.11 -8.28
N THR A 58 -1.92 15.00 -9.06
CA THR A 58 -1.79 14.82 -10.50
C THR A 58 -0.83 13.66 -10.80
N PRO A 59 -1.14 12.79 -11.77
CA PRO A 59 -0.23 11.72 -12.17
C PRO A 59 1.11 12.27 -12.67
N VAL A 60 2.22 11.60 -12.34
CA VAL A 60 3.53 11.90 -12.94
C VAL A 60 3.50 11.60 -14.44
N SER A 61 4.10 12.48 -15.28
CA SER A 61 4.06 12.29 -16.75
C SER A 61 5.04 11.25 -17.29
N THR A 62 5.90 10.70 -16.43
CA THR A 62 6.87 9.67 -16.79
C THR A 62 6.16 8.32 -16.89
N GLY A 63 5.97 7.80 -18.11
CA GLY A 63 6.29 6.40 -18.46
C GLY A 63 5.71 5.18 -17.70
N GLY A 64 5.05 5.34 -16.55
CA GLY A 64 5.06 4.34 -15.47
C GLY A 64 6.27 4.51 -14.54
N GLY A 65 6.33 3.69 -13.48
CA GLY A 65 7.46 3.67 -12.53
C GLY A 65 7.01 3.80 -11.07
N TRP A 66 7.92 4.24 -10.20
CA TRP A 66 7.65 4.42 -8.78
C TRP A 66 8.46 5.58 -8.20
N GLY A 67 8.01 6.09 -7.06
CA GLY A 67 8.73 7.12 -6.32
C GLY A 67 8.16 7.35 -4.92
N PRO A 68 8.74 8.31 -4.18
CA PRO A 68 10.04 8.92 -4.46
C PRO A 68 11.20 7.90 -4.33
N PRO A 69 12.43 8.26 -4.77
CA PRO A 69 13.63 7.55 -4.32
C PRO A 69 13.65 7.46 -2.80
N ARG A 70 13.93 6.27 -2.28
CA ARG A 70 13.90 5.97 -0.83
C ARG A 70 14.88 4.86 -0.50
N ALA A 71 15.18 4.71 0.79
CA ALA A 71 15.93 3.57 1.28
C ALA A 71 15.22 2.26 0.90
N THR A 72 16.01 1.26 0.56
CA THR A 72 15.52 -0.06 0.14
C THR A 72 16.11 -1.15 0.98
N PHE A 73 15.35 -2.21 1.15
CA PHE A 73 15.66 -3.32 2.03
C PHE A 73 15.57 -4.65 1.27
N LYS A 74 16.04 -5.69 1.93
CA LYS A 74 15.95 -7.08 1.47
C LYS A 74 15.10 -7.86 2.44
N ILE A 75 14.47 -8.93 2.00
CA ILE A 75 13.60 -9.75 2.87
C ILE A 75 14.37 -10.33 4.07
N ASP A 76 15.67 -10.61 3.90
CA ASP A 76 16.55 -11.09 4.98
C ASP A 76 17.16 -9.95 5.83
N GLN A 77 17.00 -8.70 5.39
CA GLN A 77 17.46 -7.48 6.07
C GLN A 77 16.39 -6.38 5.97
N PRO A 78 15.21 -6.58 6.61
CA PRO A 78 14.12 -5.61 6.60
C PRO A 78 14.47 -4.34 7.38
N ALA A 79 13.63 -3.32 7.26
CA ALA A 79 13.82 -2.06 7.95
C ALA A 79 13.67 -2.21 9.47
N THR A 80 14.29 -1.32 10.23
CA THR A 80 14.10 -1.24 11.70
C THR A 80 13.11 -0.15 12.11
N TYR A 81 12.38 0.42 11.15
CA TYR A 81 11.45 1.52 11.32
C TYR A 81 10.33 1.43 10.28
N ALA A 82 9.17 2.04 10.58
CA ALA A 82 7.99 2.00 9.71
C ALA A 82 8.32 2.55 8.32
N VAL A 83 8.16 1.74 7.28
CA VAL A 83 8.42 2.18 5.90
C VAL A 83 7.62 1.36 4.91
N LEU A 84 6.89 2.06 4.02
CA LEU A 84 6.02 1.40 3.06
C LEU A 84 6.81 0.78 1.90
N ASN A 85 6.48 -0.47 1.55
CA ASN A 85 6.79 -1.13 0.27
C ASN A 85 8.23 -0.84 -0.24
N SER A 86 9.21 -1.26 0.56
CA SER A 86 10.62 -0.95 0.35
C SER A 86 11.51 -2.19 0.29
N ILE A 87 10.94 -3.41 0.31
CA ILE A 87 11.68 -4.64 0.01
C ILE A 87 11.85 -4.80 -1.51
N THR A 88 13.04 -5.22 -1.94
CA THR A 88 13.40 -5.29 -3.37
C THR A 88 13.47 -6.70 -3.94
N ASP A 89 13.38 -7.72 -3.09
CA ASP A 89 13.55 -9.13 -3.44
C ASP A 89 12.50 -10.03 -2.77
N ASN A 90 11.28 -9.52 -2.59
CA ASN A 90 10.17 -10.30 -2.09
C ASN A 90 9.95 -11.51 -3.02
N PRO A 91 10.02 -12.76 -2.54
CA PRO A 91 9.93 -13.95 -3.40
C PRO A 91 8.55 -14.14 -4.03
N ASP A 92 7.50 -13.57 -3.44
CA ASP A 92 6.12 -13.70 -3.90
C ASP A 92 5.68 -12.49 -4.78
N TYR A 93 6.28 -11.32 -4.57
CA TYR A 93 5.92 -10.09 -5.28
C TYR A 93 7.02 -9.57 -6.24
N GLY A 94 8.28 -9.68 -5.85
CA GLY A 94 9.43 -9.07 -6.50
C GLY A 94 9.82 -7.75 -5.83
N ASP A 95 10.05 -6.71 -6.64
CA ASP A 95 10.37 -5.37 -6.15
C ASP A 95 9.10 -4.62 -5.75
N GLU A 96 8.92 -4.40 -4.46
CA GLU A 96 7.69 -3.81 -3.91
C GLU A 96 7.55 -2.33 -4.21
N ARG A 97 8.61 -1.65 -4.64
CA ARG A 97 8.50 -0.23 -4.99
C ARG A 97 7.52 -0.02 -6.13
N GLN A 98 7.42 -1.00 -7.02
CA GLN A 98 6.46 -1.07 -8.11
C GLN A 98 5.17 -1.77 -7.66
N PHE A 99 4.52 -1.24 -6.62
CA PHE A 99 3.40 -1.89 -5.95
C PHE A 99 2.08 -1.84 -6.73
N PHE A 100 1.95 -1.01 -7.76
CA PHE A 100 0.74 -0.88 -8.57
C PHE A 100 0.92 -1.55 -9.94
N THR A 101 0.09 -2.55 -10.20
CA THR A 101 0.21 -3.45 -11.35
C THR A 101 -1.15 -3.84 -11.92
N VAL A 102 -1.18 -4.34 -13.15
CA VAL A 102 -2.39 -4.70 -13.90
C VAL A 102 -2.21 -6.01 -14.67
N ARG A 103 -3.31 -6.71 -14.92
CA ARG A 103 -3.40 -7.86 -15.83
C ARG A 103 -4.78 -7.95 -16.49
N PRO A 104 -4.95 -8.70 -17.59
CA PRO A 104 -6.28 -9.13 -18.04
C PRO A 104 -7.01 -9.97 -16.97
N ALA A 105 -8.32 -9.76 -16.82
CA ALA A 105 -9.14 -10.37 -15.75
C ALA A 105 -9.42 -11.87 -15.98
N ASP A 106 -9.38 -12.34 -17.22
CA ASP A 106 -9.50 -13.75 -17.60
C ASP A 106 -8.29 -14.60 -17.17
N VAL A 107 -7.19 -13.96 -16.75
CA VAL A 107 -6.04 -14.62 -16.15
C VAL A 107 -6.36 -15.02 -14.70
N THR A 108 -6.96 -16.21 -14.55
CA THR A 108 -7.46 -16.73 -13.26
C THR A 108 -6.38 -17.24 -12.30
N LYS A 109 -5.16 -17.51 -12.78
CA LYS A 109 -4.06 -17.93 -11.89
C LYS A 109 -3.58 -16.75 -11.06
N PHE A 110 -3.69 -16.84 -9.73
CA PHE A 110 -2.93 -15.98 -8.82
C PHE A 110 -1.43 -16.22 -9.07
N GLY A 111 -0.65 -15.17 -9.29
CA GLY A 111 0.76 -15.32 -9.66
C GLY A 111 1.36 -14.12 -10.42
N PRO A 112 2.56 -14.27 -11.01
CA PRO A 112 3.43 -13.19 -11.49
C PRO A 112 2.97 -12.52 -12.81
N ASN A 113 1.71 -12.72 -13.22
CA ASN A 113 1.20 -12.22 -14.51
C ASN A 113 0.81 -10.73 -14.48
N PHE A 114 1.08 -10.06 -13.36
CA PHE A 114 0.87 -8.63 -13.18
C PHE A 114 2.00 -7.83 -13.83
N LYS A 115 1.65 -6.80 -14.57
CA LYS A 115 2.56 -5.95 -15.34
C LYS A 115 2.39 -4.48 -14.95
N THR A 116 3.37 -3.67 -15.31
CA THR A 116 3.35 -2.21 -15.19
C THR A 116 3.01 -1.51 -16.49
N SER A 117 2.92 -2.27 -17.58
CA SER A 117 2.47 -1.81 -18.88
C SER A 117 1.67 -2.91 -19.57
N LEU A 118 0.57 -2.53 -20.21
CA LEU A 118 -0.30 -3.44 -20.93
C LEU A 118 -0.85 -2.77 -22.18
N ARG A 119 -0.81 -3.48 -23.31
CA ARG A 119 -1.60 -3.11 -24.49
C ARG A 119 -3.02 -3.61 -24.33
N VAL A 120 -3.98 -2.75 -24.63
CA VAL A 120 -5.39 -2.98 -24.38
C VAL A 120 -6.22 -2.67 -25.61
N THR A 121 -7.37 -3.31 -25.72
CA THR A 121 -8.36 -3.13 -26.76
C THR A 121 -9.76 -2.99 -26.15
N ALA A 122 -10.67 -2.35 -26.86
CA ALA A 122 -12.05 -2.19 -26.38
C ALA A 122 -12.70 -3.57 -26.12
N GLY A 123 -13.36 -3.70 -24.98
CA GLY A 123 -13.94 -4.96 -24.50
C GLY A 123 -13.08 -5.71 -23.49
N ASP A 124 -11.79 -5.41 -23.38
CA ASP A 124 -10.92 -6.00 -22.36
C ASP A 124 -11.44 -5.67 -20.96
N VAL A 125 -11.38 -6.65 -20.06
CA VAL A 125 -11.57 -6.43 -18.62
C VAL A 125 -10.23 -6.63 -17.94
N LEU A 126 -9.82 -5.66 -17.15
CA LEU A 126 -8.51 -5.59 -16.51
C LEU A 126 -8.67 -5.69 -15.00
N THR A 127 -7.86 -6.54 -14.36
CA THR A 127 -7.73 -6.59 -12.91
C THR A 127 -6.49 -5.82 -12.49
N PHE A 128 -6.69 -4.82 -11.65
CA PHE A 128 -5.64 -4.04 -11.03
C PHE A 128 -5.29 -4.60 -9.66
N ARG A 129 -4.02 -4.45 -9.26
CA ARG A 129 -3.51 -4.88 -7.97
C ARG A 129 -2.57 -3.84 -7.38
N VAL A 130 -2.80 -3.52 -6.12
CA VAL A 130 -1.93 -2.70 -5.28
C VAL A 130 -1.43 -3.57 -4.14
N LEU A 131 -0.12 -3.61 -3.89
CA LEU A 131 0.43 -4.09 -2.61
C LEU A 131 0.55 -2.91 -1.64
N TYR A 132 0.16 -3.10 -0.38
CA TYR A 132 0.60 -2.25 0.71
C TYR A 132 1.16 -3.12 1.84
N GLU A 133 2.32 -2.72 2.35
CA GLU A 133 3.03 -3.46 3.38
C GLU A 133 3.95 -2.51 4.15
N ASP A 134 4.14 -2.80 5.42
CA ASP A 134 5.14 -2.15 6.26
C ASP A 134 6.40 -3.01 6.31
N SER A 135 7.45 -2.56 5.62
CA SER A 135 8.70 -3.30 5.40
C SER A 135 9.62 -3.31 6.62
N ALA A 136 9.12 -2.88 7.77
CA ALA A 136 9.76 -3.07 9.06
C ALA A 136 9.81 -4.57 9.42
N ALA A 137 10.85 -4.98 10.14
CA ALA A 137 11.05 -6.36 10.54
C ALA A 137 9.93 -6.85 11.48
N ASP A 138 9.46 -8.08 11.26
CA ASP A 138 8.39 -8.73 12.04
C ASP A 138 8.69 -8.74 13.55
N ASN A 139 9.95 -8.78 13.96
CA ASN A 139 10.33 -8.73 15.38
C ASN A 139 10.10 -7.36 16.05
N PHE A 140 9.61 -6.36 15.31
CA PHE A 140 9.10 -5.09 15.83
C PHE A 140 7.56 -5.04 15.87
N GLU A 141 6.84 -6.13 15.60
CA GLU A 141 5.36 -6.15 15.56
C GLU A 141 4.67 -5.67 16.85
N ASP A 142 5.32 -5.77 18.01
CA ASP A 142 4.80 -5.28 19.30
C ASP A 142 5.28 -3.87 19.68
N SER A 143 6.10 -3.26 18.82
CA SER A 143 6.69 -1.94 19.03
C SER A 143 5.95 -0.91 18.19
N ASP A 144 4.98 -0.22 18.80
CA ASP A 144 4.17 0.84 18.17
C ASP A 144 4.95 1.87 17.30
N PRO A 145 6.18 2.36 17.63
CA PRO A 145 6.90 3.27 16.74
C PRO A 145 7.30 2.65 15.38
N SER A 146 7.21 1.34 15.22
CA SER A 146 7.46 0.65 13.96
C SER A 146 6.22 0.45 13.09
N TRP A 147 5.01 0.75 13.59
CA TRP A 147 3.78 0.56 12.84
C TRP A 147 3.53 1.76 11.93
N ILE A 148 3.09 1.52 10.70
CA ILE A 148 2.55 2.58 9.84
C ILE A 148 1.22 3.08 10.43
N GLN A 149 1.05 4.41 10.46
CA GLN A 149 -0.13 5.09 11.01
C GLN A 149 -0.80 6.00 9.99
N GLY A 150 -2.14 6.07 10.02
CA GLY A 150 -2.93 6.95 9.16
C GLY A 150 -2.83 6.62 7.66
N ALA A 151 -2.59 5.37 7.30
CA ALA A 151 -2.39 4.93 5.92
C ALA A 151 -3.65 5.11 5.06
N THR A 152 -3.51 5.81 3.93
CA THR A 152 -4.55 5.92 2.90
C THR A 152 -3.99 5.74 1.48
N ALA A 153 -4.80 5.18 0.57
CA ALA A 153 -4.47 5.03 -0.84
C ALA A 153 -5.35 5.93 -1.73
N VAL A 154 -4.74 6.53 -2.75
CA VAL A 154 -5.43 7.35 -3.76
C VAL A 154 -4.99 6.93 -5.15
N LEU A 155 -5.97 6.69 -6.03
CA LEU A 155 -5.80 6.42 -7.44
C LEU A 155 -6.04 7.70 -8.26
N ALA A 156 -5.06 8.07 -9.08
CA ALA A 156 -5.11 9.22 -9.97
C ALA A 156 -4.89 8.79 -11.43
N TYR A 157 -5.82 9.17 -12.30
CA TYR A 157 -5.67 9.11 -13.76
C TYR A 157 -6.62 10.13 -14.41
N ASP A 158 -6.27 10.55 -15.63
CA ASP A 158 -7.10 11.40 -16.50
C ASP A 158 -8.25 10.57 -17.05
N ASP A 159 -9.50 11.01 -16.87
CA ASP A 159 -10.71 10.32 -17.33
C ASP A 159 -11.00 10.53 -18.83
N SER A 160 -10.31 11.48 -19.49
CA SER A 160 -10.46 11.75 -20.92
C SER A 160 -10.14 10.53 -21.80
N PRO A 161 -10.75 10.40 -23.00
CA PRO A 161 -10.32 9.41 -23.99
C PRO A 161 -8.85 9.62 -24.41
N LEU A 162 -8.03 8.57 -24.32
CA LEU A 162 -6.60 8.64 -24.63
C LEU A 162 -6.14 7.38 -25.37
N LEU A 163 -5.09 7.49 -26.20
CA LEU A 163 -4.38 6.32 -26.77
C LEU A 163 -3.43 5.68 -25.76
N ARG A 164 -2.96 6.47 -24.80
CA ARG A 164 -1.99 6.08 -23.78
C ARG A 164 -2.39 6.70 -22.45
N ARG A 165 -2.64 5.87 -21.45
CA ARG A 165 -3.11 6.29 -20.12
C ARG A 165 -2.09 5.90 -19.06
N VAL A 166 -1.61 6.90 -18.32
CA VAL A 166 -0.84 6.67 -17.09
C VAL A 166 -1.82 6.66 -15.93
N MET A 167 -1.75 5.62 -15.11
CA MET A 167 -2.49 5.52 -13.86
C MET A 167 -1.49 5.47 -12.72
N GLN A 168 -1.66 6.35 -11.73
CA GLN A 168 -0.79 6.43 -10.56
C GLN A 168 -1.59 6.11 -9.31
N LEU A 169 -1.06 5.23 -8.47
CA LEU A 169 -1.54 5.03 -7.12
C LEU A 169 -0.53 5.56 -6.12
N SER A 170 -1.00 6.40 -5.20
CA SER A 170 -0.22 6.92 -4.09
C SER A 170 -0.69 6.31 -2.77
N ILE A 171 0.24 6.03 -1.86
CA ILE A 171 -0.04 5.67 -0.47
C ILE A 171 0.61 6.70 0.44
N SER A 172 -0.20 7.31 1.29
CA SER A 172 0.21 8.29 2.29
C SER A 172 0.11 7.68 3.68
N ALA A 173 0.99 8.07 4.59
CA ALA A 173 0.94 7.73 6.00
C ALA A 173 1.43 8.91 6.84
N ALA A 174 1.05 8.96 8.11
CA ALA A 174 1.43 10.04 9.02
C ALA A 174 2.92 9.97 9.41
N ASN A 175 3.50 8.77 9.45
CA ASN A 175 4.85 8.50 9.94
C ASN A 175 5.77 7.80 8.92
N SER A 176 5.35 7.70 7.66
CA SER A 176 6.19 7.25 6.55
C SER A 176 6.02 8.22 5.37
N PRO A 177 7.08 8.52 4.60
CA PRO A 177 6.96 9.29 3.38
C PRO A 177 5.89 8.72 2.45
N MET A 178 5.14 9.60 1.79
CA MET A 178 4.22 9.20 0.73
C MET A 178 5.00 8.50 -0.38
N ILE A 179 4.47 7.36 -0.84
CA ILE A 179 5.00 6.62 -1.99
C ILE A 179 3.98 6.63 -3.12
N TRP A 180 4.45 6.51 -4.36
CA TRP A 180 3.61 6.33 -5.53
C TRP A 180 4.19 5.25 -6.45
N SER A 181 3.30 4.58 -7.16
CA SER A 181 3.61 3.64 -8.24
C SER A 181 2.64 3.90 -9.38
N ALA A 182 3.15 3.89 -10.60
CA ALA A 182 2.40 4.15 -11.81
C ALA A 182 2.54 3.00 -12.82
N LEU A 183 1.49 2.78 -13.58
CA LEU A 183 1.43 1.86 -14.70
C LEU A 183 0.90 2.56 -15.95
N VAL A 184 1.08 1.93 -17.11
CA VAL A 184 0.66 2.46 -18.41
C VAL A 184 -0.24 1.48 -19.15
N LEU A 185 -1.36 1.99 -19.66
CA LEU A 185 -2.20 1.28 -20.63
C LEU A 185 -2.06 1.95 -21.99
N GLU A 186 -1.90 1.15 -23.04
CA GLU A 186 -1.72 1.63 -24.42
C GLU A 186 -2.70 0.94 -25.37
N SER A 187 -3.28 1.67 -26.32
CA SER A 187 -4.25 1.18 -27.29
C SER A 187 -3.97 1.78 -28.66
N GLU A 188 -4.45 1.11 -29.71
CA GLU A 188 -4.43 1.64 -31.09
C GLU A 188 -5.56 2.64 -31.34
N ASN A 189 -6.66 2.56 -30.57
CA ASN A 189 -7.82 3.45 -30.65
C ASN A 189 -8.00 4.23 -29.34
N LEU A 190 -8.68 5.38 -29.41
CA LEU A 190 -9.01 6.16 -28.21
C LEU A 190 -9.88 5.30 -27.29
N PHE A 191 -9.50 5.23 -26.03
CA PHE A 191 -10.25 4.45 -25.05
C PHE A 191 -10.50 5.21 -23.76
N SER A 192 -11.60 4.83 -23.12
CA SER A 192 -11.96 5.18 -21.75
C SER A 192 -11.93 3.95 -20.86
N LEU A 193 -11.92 4.16 -19.54
CA LEU A 193 -12.03 3.08 -18.56
C LEU A 193 -13.33 3.22 -17.79
N GLU A 194 -14.05 2.11 -17.66
CA GLU A 194 -15.27 2.02 -16.87
C GLU A 194 -15.03 1.07 -15.68
N TYR A 195 -15.31 1.51 -14.46
CA TYR A 195 -15.21 0.65 -13.30
C TYR A 195 -16.23 -0.50 -13.37
N VAL A 196 -15.78 -1.73 -13.13
CA VAL A 196 -16.68 -2.88 -13.00
C VAL A 196 -17.29 -2.84 -11.61
N ARG A 197 -18.60 -2.57 -11.55
CA ARG A 197 -19.36 -2.47 -10.29
C ARG A 197 -19.09 -3.67 -9.37
N ASP A 198 -18.95 -3.37 -8.07
CA ASP A 198 -18.72 -4.33 -6.98
C ASP A 198 -17.43 -5.16 -7.10
N SER A 199 -16.48 -4.75 -7.95
CA SER A 199 -15.20 -5.45 -8.11
C SER A 199 -14.13 -5.06 -7.08
N ALA A 200 -14.28 -3.91 -6.41
CA ALA A 200 -13.34 -3.35 -5.45
C ALA A 200 -13.28 -4.17 -4.14
N ARG A 201 -12.08 -4.65 -3.79
CA ARG A 201 -11.84 -5.44 -2.58
C ARG A 201 -10.41 -5.41 -2.09
N ILE A 202 -10.22 -5.62 -0.79
CA ILE A 202 -8.92 -5.86 -0.15
C ILE A 202 -8.84 -7.32 0.29
N TYR A 203 -7.70 -7.96 0.01
CA TYR A 203 -7.31 -9.24 0.59
C TYR A 203 -6.11 -9.08 1.52
N ASN A 204 -6.20 -9.70 2.68
CA ASN A 204 -5.10 -9.93 3.61
C ASN A 204 -5.43 -11.17 4.47
N ASN A 205 -4.60 -11.48 5.47
CA ASN A 205 -4.83 -12.66 6.31
C ASN A 205 -6.07 -12.58 7.22
N ALA A 206 -6.63 -11.38 7.48
CA ALA A 206 -7.93 -11.22 8.16
C ALA A 206 -9.11 -11.31 7.17
N HIS A 207 -8.91 -10.83 5.95
CA HIS A 207 -9.91 -10.70 4.88
C HIS A 207 -9.56 -11.56 3.66
N GLY A 208 -9.48 -12.88 3.85
CA GLY A 208 -9.11 -13.82 2.82
C GLY A 208 -10.30 -14.59 2.24
N LEU A 209 -10.11 -15.24 1.08
CA LEU A 209 -11.13 -16.12 0.47
C LEU A 209 -11.54 -17.30 1.36
N LYS A 210 -10.67 -17.68 2.31
CA LYS A 210 -10.89 -18.79 3.25
C LYS A 210 -11.28 -18.32 4.65
N THR A 211 -11.33 -17.01 4.91
CA THR A 211 -11.74 -16.50 6.23
C THR A 211 -13.26 -16.40 6.28
N ALA A 212 -13.84 -16.52 7.48
CA ALA A 212 -15.28 -16.34 7.67
C ALA A 212 -15.76 -14.93 7.28
N LYS A 213 -14.86 -13.93 7.28
CA LYS A 213 -15.14 -12.54 6.91
C LYS A 213 -15.16 -12.35 5.38
N GLY A 214 -14.47 -13.20 4.62
CA GLY A 214 -14.26 -12.98 3.19
C GLY A 214 -13.38 -11.76 2.89
N PRO A 215 -13.28 -11.31 1.63
CA PRO A 215 -12.59 -10.07 1.30
C PRO A 215 -13.29 -8.83 1.87
N TYR A 216 -12.51 -7.82 2.25
CA TYR A 216 -13.04 -6.52 2.64
C TYR A 216 -13.50 -5.77 1.38
N LYS A 217 -14.79 -5.50 1.26
CA LYS A 217 -15.36 -4.74 0.15
C LYS A 217 -15.36 -3.25 0.49
N PHE A 218 -15.06 -2.42 -0.49
CA PHE A 218 -15.04 -0.97 -0.35
C PHE A 218 -15.66 -0.29 -1.56
N ASP A 219 -16.06 0.98 -1.41
CA ASP A 219 -16.58 1.77 -2.51
C ASP A 219 -15.39 2.32 -3.32
N PHE A 220 -15.37 2.02 -4.63
CA PHE A 220 -14.27 2.42 -5.51
C PHE A 220 -14.04 3.94 -5.51
N ASP A 221 -15.09 4.74 -5.31
CA ASP A 221 -14.98 6.20 -5.24
C ASP A 221 -14.09 6.66 -4.07
N GLN A 222 -13.90 5.85 -3.03
CA GLN A 222 -12.95 6.15 -1.95
C GLN A 222 -11.52 6.25 -2.45
N LEU A 223 -11.10 5.39 -3.40
CA LEU A 223 -9.78 5.47 -4.04
C LEU A 223 -9.64 6.71 -4.92
N ARG A 224 -10.74 7.23 -5.47
CA ARG A 224 -10.75 8.44 -6.30
C ARG A 224 -10.99 9.71 -5.50
N SER A 225 -11.14 9.62 -4.18
CA SER A 225 -11.40 10.77 -3.30
C SER A 225 -10.11 11.43 -2.80
N ALA A 226 -10.21 12.69 -2.37
CA ALA A 226 -9.09 13.41 -1.75
C ALA A 226 -8.68 12.81 -0.39
N THR A 227 -9.59 12.17 0.34
CA THR A 227 -9.30 11.50 1.61
C THR A 227 -8.61 10.15 1.39
N GLY A 228 -8.89 9.49 0.27
CA GLY A 228 -8.38 8.17 -0.07
C GLY A 228 -9.06 7.04 0.69
N LEU A 229 -8.80 5.82 0.24
CA LEU A 229 -9.20 4.58 0.91
C LEU A 229 -8.31 4.35 2.13
N LYS A 230 -8.87 4.23 3.32
CA LYS A 230 -8.09 3.82 4.50
C LYS A 230 -7.59 2.38 4.35
N LEU A 231 -6.33 2.18 4.69
CA LEU A 231 -5.67 0.88 4.66
C LEU A 231 -5.54 0.31 6.08
N GLY A 232 -5.31 -0.99 6.19
CA GLY A 232 -5.03 -1.64 7.47
C GLY A 232 -5.14 -3.15 7.39
N TYR A 233 -5.31 -3.78 8.55
CA TYR A 233 -5.43 -5.23 8.65
C TYR A 233 -6.87 -5.71 8.82
N ASP A 234 -7.45 -5.64 10.02
CA ASP A 234 -8.82 -6.11 10.26
C ASP A 234 -9.86 -5.01 10.06
N GLU A 235 -9.62 -3.82 10.60
CA GLU A 235 -10.62 -2.74 10.63
C GLU A 235 -10.44 -1.67 9.54
N MET A 236 -9.38 -1.77 8.72
CA MET A 236 -9.00 -0.72 7.76
C MET A 236 -8.93 0.66 8.41
N ASN A 237 -8.29 0.73 9.59
CA ASN A 237 -8.31 1.90 10.47
C ASN A 237 -7.16 2.89 10.22
N GLY A 238 -6.31 2.64 9.23
CA GLY A 238 -5.11 3.42 8.92
C GLY A 238 -3.83 2.85 9.55
N THR A 239 -3.91 1.77 10.33
CA THR A 239 -2.74 1.16 10.96
C THR A 239 -2.32 -0.11 10.24
N ILE A 240 -1.05 -0.19 9.84
CA ILE A 240 -0.44 -1.40 9.24
C ILE A 240 0.74 -1.78 10.13
N ARG A 241 0.75 -3.02 10.60
CA ARG A 241 1.82 -3.56 11.44
C ARG A 241 2.96 -4.11 10.59
N PRO A 242 4.20 -4.15 11.12
CA PRO A 242 5.35 -4.76 10.48
C PRO A 242 5.11 -6.22 10.09
N GLY A 243 5.58 -6.59 8.91
CA GLY A 243 5.67 -7.97 8.47
C GLY A 243 4.54 -8.45 7.56
N TYR A 244 4.89 -9.39 6.70
CA TYR A 244 4.04 -9.86 5.59
C TYR A 244 2.71 -10.45 6.02
N GLN A 245 2.60 -10.94 7.26
CA GLN A 245 1.35 -11.43 7.81
C GLN A 245 0.26 -10.36 7.92
N TYR A 246 0.63 -9.08 7.93
CA TYR A 246 -0.28 -7.94 7.97
C TYR A 246 -0.36 -7.15 6.65
N ALA A 247 0.42 -7.56 5.64
CA ALA A 247 0.36 -6.98 4.30
C ALA A 247 -1.03 -7.17 3.68
N GLY A 248 -1.39 -6.28 2.76
CA GLY A 248 -2.65 -6.38 2.05
C GLY A 248 -2.55 -6.03 0.58
N TYR A 249 -3.55 -6.52 -0.15
CA TYR A 249 -3.67 -6.32 -1.59
C TYR A 249 -5.02 -5.72 -1.94
N ILE A 250 -5.00 -4.54 -2.57
CA ILE A 250 -6.21 -3.94 -3.15
C ILE A 250 -6.39 -4.48 -4.56
N TYR A 251 -7.59 -4.90 -4.90
CA TYR A 251 -8.00 -5.28 -6.25
C TYR A 251 -9.25 -4.52 -6.67
N PHE A 252 -9.30 -4.16 -7.94
CA PHE A 252 -10.49 -3.64 -8.61
C PHE A 252 -10.39 -3.97 -10.10
N ASP A 253 -11.53 -4.09 -10.75
CA ASP A 253 -11.60 -4.38 -12.18
C ASP A 253 -12.10 -3.15 -12.94
N MET A 254 -11.55 -2.91 -14.12
CA MET A 254 -12.05 -1.91 -15.06
C MET A 254 -12.19 -2.50 -16.45
N LYS A 255 -13.22 -2.08 -17.16
CA LYS A 255 -13.46 -2.42 -18.56
C LYS A 255 -12.90 -1.32 -19.46
N VAL A 256 -12.24 -1.73 -20.54
CA VAL A 256 -11.79 -0.85 -21.60
C VAL A 256 -12.95 -0.62 -22.55
N VAL A 257 -13.31 0.65 -22.76
CA VAL A 257 -14.45 1.05 -23.59
C VAL A 257 -13.93 1.85 -24.78
N ASP A 258 -14.44 1.53 -25.97
CA ASP A 258 -14.16 2.29 -27.17
C ASP A 258 -14.65 3.74 -27.00
N ALA A 259 -13.80 4.69 -27.35
CA ALA A 259 -14.06 6.13 -27.18
C ALA A 259 -13.60 6.94 -28.41
N SER A 260 -13.50 6.26 -29.56
CA SER A 260 -13.27 6.86 -30.87
C SER A 260 -14.50 7.55 -31.46
#